data_AF-A0A6A6PWJ3-F1
#
_entry.id   AF-A0A6A6PWJ3-F1
#
_cell.length_a   1.000
_cell.length_b   1.000
_cell.length_c   1.000
_cell.angle_alpha   90.00
_cell.angle_beta   90.00
_cell.angle_gamma   90.00
#
_symmetry.space_group_name_H-M   'P 1'
#
loop_
_entity.id
_entity.type
_entity.pdbx_description
1 polymer ?
#
loop_
_entity_poly.entity_id
_entity_poly.type
_entity_poly.pdbx_seq_one_letter_code
_entity_poly.pdbx_strand_id
1 'polypeptide(L)'
;MATKEAAQPASNSADAKEQNITSSASSDPSPTHPDSEANLTSTPRLQALEAKTTALRTTLASLESQRSALVAQATSPSNSASSHHTSEEDETRSALATASAAIKHHIALLQKYNEIKDIGQGLMGFIADERGVRIADVMEEFGVDGKD
;
A
#
# COMPACT_ATOMS: atom_id res chain seq x y z
N MET A 1 50.46 26.54 7.43
CA MET A 1 49.47 27.63 7.40
C MET A 1 48.18 27.09 7.95
N ALA A 2 47.79 27.59 9.13
CA ALA A 2 46.54 27.32 9.79
C ALA A 2 45.64 28.55 9.61
N THR A 3 44.36 28.32 9.30
CA THR A 3 43.20 29.19 9.54
C THR A 3 41.98 28.27 9.46
N LYS A 4 41.32 27.96 10.58
CA LYS A 4 40.14 28.66 11.15
C LYS A 4 38.91 28.58 10.23
N GLU A 5 37.68 28.34 10.67
CA GLU A 5 37.06 28.16 11.99
C GLU A 5 35.55 27.98 11.73
N ALA A 6 34.91 27.16 12.57
CA ALA A 6 33.51 27.21 13.04
C ALA A 6 32.34 27.41 12.06
N ALA A 7 31.30 26.57 12.20
CA ALA A 7 30.18 26.87 13.09
C ALA A 7 28.94 26.01 12.74
N GLN A 8 28.61 25.04 13.61
CA GLN A 8 27.22 24.88 14.03
C GLN A 8 26.91 26.01 15.03
N PRO A 9 25.66 26.49 15.12
CA PRO A 9 24.86 26.04 16.26
C PRO A 9 23.33 25.95 16.02
N ALA A 10 22.74 25.26 17.01
CA ALA A 10 21.35 25.00 17.34
C ALA A 10 20.36 26.18 17.36
N SER A 11 19.06 25.87 17.26
CA SER A 11 17.99 26.13 18.26
C SER A 11 16.61 25.93 17.60
N ASN A 12 15.77 25.00 18.05
CA ASN A 12 14.79 25.09 19.14
C ASN A 12 13.79 26.25 19.04
N SER A 13 12.54 25.90 18.70
CA SER A 13 11.30 26.52 19.21
C SER A 13 10.23 25.42 19.09
N ALA A 14 9.75 24.78 20.15
CA ALA A 14 8.89 25.31 21.20
C ALA A 14 7.63 25.96 20.60
N ASP A 15 6.50 25.26 20.68
CA ASP A 15 5.22 25.89 20.98
C ASP A 15 4.39 24.91 21.81
N ALA A 16 4.25 25.27 23.07
CA ALA A 16 3.42 24.63 24.06
C ALA A 16 2.03 25.29 23.98
N LYS A 17 0.97 24.48 24.05
CA LYS A 17 -0.32 24.95 24.56
C LYS A 17 -0.66 24.23 25.85
N GLU A 18 -0.49 24.98 26.93
CA GLU A 18 -1.12 24.80 28.22
C GLU A 18 -2.65 24.69 28.09
N GLN A 19 -3.26 23.87 28.93
CA GLN A 19 -4.10 24.27 30.08
C GLN A 19 -4.77 22.99 30.62
N ASN A 20 -4.40 22.54 31.83
CA ASN A 20 -5.06 22.91 33.11
C ASN A 20 -6.53 22.41 33.08
N ILE A 21 -7.01 21.50 33.94
CA ILE A 21 -7.10 21.66 35.39
C ILE A 21 -7.34 20.29 36.06
N THR A 22 -6.68 20.12 37.19
CA THR A 22 -6.87 19.14 38.26
C THR A 22 -8.15 19.35 39.07
N SER A 23 -8.51 18.31 39.84
CA SER A 23 -9.27 18.31 41.12
C SER A 23 -10.75 17.90 41.01
N SER A 24 -11.12 16.68 41.41
CA SER A 24 -11.39 16.25 42.81
C SER A 24 -12.68 16.84 43.39
N ALA A 25 -13.68 15.99 43.64
CA ALA A 25 -14.27 15.80 44.98
C ALA A 25 -15.61 15.07 44.91
N SER A 26 -15.64 13.97 45.65
CA SER A 26 -16.79 13.18 46.05
C SER A 26 -17.78 13.99 46.90
N SER A 27 -19.07 13.76 46.75
CA SER A 27 -20.05 13.82 47.85
C SER A 27 -21.39 13.22 47.41
N ASP A 28 -21.64 12.00 47.86
CA ASP A 28 -23.00 11.55 48.20
C ASP A 28 -23.22 11.98 49.68
N PRO A 29 -24.45 12.30 50.15
CA PRO A 29 -25.35 11.22 50.55
C PRO A 29 -26.86 11.49 50.31
N SER A 30 -27.53 10.41 49.91
CA SER A 30 -28.98 10.17 50.08
C SER A 30 -29.52 10.51 51.49
N PRO A 31 -30.84 10.80 51.62
CA PRO A 31 -31.61 9.96 52.53
C PRO A 31 -32.98 9.52 51.98
N THR A 32 -33.16 8.20 52.06
CA THR A 32 -34.38 7.39 52.01
C THR A 32 -35.46 7.85 52.99
N HIS A 33 -36.75 7.78 52.61
CA HIS A 33 -37.87 7.26 53.43
C HIS A 33 -39.20 7.19 52.62
N PRO A 34 -40.18 6.34 53.02
CA PRO A 34 -40.86 5.39 52.13
C PRO A 34 -42.38 5.60 51.95
N ASP A 35 -42.92 4.88 50.95
CA ASP A 35 -44.28 4.36 50.76
C ASP A 35 -45.51 5.17 51.22
N SER A 36 -46.30 5.64 50.24
CA SER A 36 -47.75 5.34 50.21
C SER A 36 -48.34 5.60 48.82
N GLU A 37 -49.00 4.56 48.35
CA GLU A 37 -49.73 4.40 47.10
C GLU A 37 -50.70 5.56 46.84
N ALA A 38 -50.63 6.15 45.65
CA ALA A 38 -51.77 6.64 44.86
C ALA A 38 -51.29 7.56 43.73
N ASN A 39 -50.99 7.03 42.54
CA ASN A 39 -51.51 7.66 41.34
C ASN A 39 -51.48 6.76 40.10
N LEU A 40 -52.67 6.44 39.61
CA LEU A 40 -53.01 5.66 38.41
C LEU A 40 -52.64 6.37 37.09
N THR A 41 -51.50 7.04 36.99
CA THR A 41 -51.19 7.94 35.84
C THR A 41 -50.30 7.32 34.76
N SER A 42 -49.97 6.03 34.82
CA SER A 42 -48.98 5.43 33.91
C SER A 42 -49.54 4.45 32.87
N THR A 43 -50.86 4.37 32.67
CA THR A 43 -51.43 3.54 31.60
C THR A 43 -50.99 3.95 30.19
N PRO A 44 -51.00 5.26 29.79
CA PRO A 44 -50.55 5.64 28.45
C PRO A 44 -49.03 5.51 28.30
N ARG A 45 -48.27 5.67 29.40
CA ARG A 45 -46.81 5.58 29.40
C ARG A 45 -46.33 4.14 29.27
N LEU A 46 -47.01 3.19 29.90
CA LEU A 46 -46.75 1.76 29.72
C LEU A 46 -47.06 1.33 28.28
N GLN A 47 -48.19 1.77 27.71
CA GLN A 47 -48.52 1.51 26.30
C GLN A 47 -47.49 2.11 25.33
N ALA A 48 -47.02 3.33 25.58
CA ALA A 48 -45.97 3.96 24.78
C ALA A 48 -44.64 3.22 24.88
N LEU A 49 -44.31 2.66 26.06
CA LEU A 49 -43.11 1.89 26.27
C LEU A 49 -43.20 0.53 25.56
N GLU A 50 -44.33 -0.16 25.67
CA GLU A 50 -44.59 -1.40 24.93
C GLU A 50 -44.51 -1.17 23.42
N ALA A 51 -45.16 -0.13 22.89
CA ALA A 51 -45.07 0.26 21.48
C ALA A 51 -43.63 0.56 21.03
N LYS A 52 -42.82 1.20 21.89
CA LYS A 52 -41.40 1.42 21.60
C LYS A 52 -40.61 0.11 21.60
N THR A 53 -40.90 -0.80 22.53
CA THR A 53 -40.21 -2.11 22.56
C THR A 53 -40.57 -2.98 21.36
N THR A 54 -41.83 -2.95 20.89
CA THR A 54 -42.23 -3.69 19.69
C THR A 54 -41.61 -3.09 18.44
N ALA A 55 -41.62 -1.76 18.31
CA ALA A 55 -40.94 -1.07 17.21
C ALA A 55 -39.45 -1.40 17.15
N LEU A 56 -38.74 -1.36 18.30
CA LEU A 56 -37.32 -1.71 18.37
C LEU A 56 -37.08 -3.17 17.96
N ARG A 57 -37.89 -4.11 18.43
CA ARG A 57 -37.78 -5.52 18.01
C ARG A 57 -38.02 -5.71 16.52
N THR A 58 -38.99 -5.02 15.94
CA THR A 58 -39.24 -5.04 14.49
C THR A 58 -38.06 -4.47 13.72
N THR A 59 -37.47 -3.35 14.16
CA THR A 59 -36.28 -2.79 13.51
C THR A 59 -35.07 -3.71 13.60
N LEU A 60 -34.90 -4.42 14.72
CA LEU A 60 -33.83 -5.38 14.92
C LEU A 60 -33.98 -6.55 13.94
N ALA A 61 -35.17 -7.15 13.85
CA ALA A 61 -35.45 -8.22 12.90
C ALA A 61 -35.26 -7.77 11.43
N SER A 62 -35.63 -6.52 11.11
CA SER A 62 -35.41 -5.96 9.77
C SER A 62 -33.92 -5.78 9.46
N LEU A 63 -33.13 -5.29 10.41
CA LEU A 63 -31.68 -5.12 10.27
C LEU A 63 -30.97 -6.47 10.16
N GLU A 64 -31.40 -7.48 10.92
CA GLU A 64 -30.88 -8.84 10.82
C GLU A 64 -31.18 -9.47 9.46
N SER A 65 -32.39 -9.28 8.93
CA SER A 65 -32.75 -9.72 7.58
C SER A 65 -31.96 -8.99 6.50
N GLN A 66 -31.68 -7.70 6.66
CA GLN A 66 -30.86 -6.94 5.72
C GLN A 66 -29.40 -7.42 5.74
N ARG A 67 -28.88 -7.68 6.95
CA ARG A 67 -27.53 -8.21 7.13
C ARG A 67 -27.40 -9.59 6.50
N SER A 68 -28.35 -10.50 6.72
CA SER A 68 -28.30 -11.84 6.13
C SER A 68 -28.38 -11.80 4.61
N ALA A 69 -29.18 -10.89 4.03
CA ALA A 69 -29.25 -10.67 2.59
C ALA A 69 -27.93 -10.15 2.01
N LEU A 70 -27.29 -9.17 2.67
CA LEU A 70 -25.97 -8.65 2.26
C LEU A 70 -24.88 -9.72 2.38
N VAL A 71 -24.90 -10.54 3.45
CA VAL A 71 -23.96 -11.64 3.63
C VAL A 71 -24.18 -12.72 2.56
N ALA A 72 -25.41 -13.05 2.19
CA ALA A 72 -25.71 -14.00 1.11
C ALA A 72 -25.28 -13.47 -0.27
N GLN A 73 -25.40 -12.15 -0.48
CA GLN A 73 -24.91 -11.48 -1.68
C GLN A 73 -23.37 -11.48 -1.74
N ALA A 74 -22.70 -11.32 -0.59
CA ALA A 74 -21.24 -11.36 -0.47
C ALA A 74 -20.64 -12.78 -0.46
N THR A 75 -21.39 -13.80 -0.02
CA THR A 75 -20.96 -15.21 0.02
C THR A 75 -21.37 -16.01 -1.22
N SER A 76 -22.10 -15.40 -2.16
CA SER A 76 -22.21 -15.94 -3.51
C SER A 76 -20.80 -16.01 -4.13
N PRO A 77 -20.39 -17.14 -4.74
CA PRO A 77 -19.02 -17.33 -5.20
C PRO A 77 -18.81 -16.58 -6.51
N SER A 78 -18.73 -15.25 -6.42
CA SER A 78 -18.10 -14.44 -7.45
C SER A 78 -16.62 -14.40 -7.11
N ASN A 79 -15.86 -15.05 -7.99
CA ASN A 79 -14.42 -15.14 -8.05
C ASN A 79 -13.68 -13.88 -7.56
N SER A 80 -12.47 -14.16 -7.06
CA SER A 80 -11.30 -13.27 -6.97
C SER A 80 -11.28 -12.20 -5.88
N ALA A 81 -10.64 -12.58 -4.78
CA ALA A 81 -9.41 -11.94 -4.33
C ALA A 81 -9.50 -10.46 -3.90
N SER A 82 -10.29 -10.20 -2.86
CA SER A 82 -9.94 -9.13 -1.91
C SER A 82 -8.76 -9.59 -1.03
N SER A 83 -7.58 -9.72 -1.62
CA SER A 83 -6.30 -9.67 -0.91
C SER A 83 -5.58 -8.36 -1.24
N HIS A 84 -6.30 -7.23 -1.14
CA HIS A 84 -5.70 -5.90 -1.16
C HIS A 84 -5.09 -5.59 0.21
N HIS A 85 -4.06 -6.37 0.55
CA HIS A 85 -3.11 -6.03 1.61
C HIS A 85 -1.72 -6.54 1.23
N THR A 86 -1.37 -6.44 -0.06
CA THR A 86 0.05 -6.26 -0.42
C THR A 86 0.40 -4.87 0.10
N SER A 87 1.30 -4.78 1.08
CA SER A 87 1.78 -3.49 1.56
C SER A 87 2.28 -2.69 0.35
N GLU A 88 2.07 -1.37 0.30
CA GLU A 88 2.64 -0.53 -0.78
C GLU A 88 4.16 -0.77 -0.92
N GLU A 89 4.81 -1.17 0.17
CA GLU A 89 6.20 -1.61 0.24
C GLU A 89 6.48 -2.91 -0.55
N ASP A 90 5.56 -3.87 -0.57
CA ASP A 90 5.69 -5.12 -1.34
C ASP A 90 5.50 -4.86 -2.85
N GLU A 91 4.56 -3.97 -3.20
CA GLU A 91 4.30 -3.61 -4.59
C GLU A 91 5.47 -2.80 -5.20
N THR A 92 6.01 -1.84 -4.44
CA THR A 92 7.21 -1.10 -4.83
C THR A 92 8.45 -1.99 -4.90
N ARG A 93 8.64 -2.93 -3.97
CA ARG A 93 9.72 -3.92 -4.02
C ARG A 93 9.61 -4.84 -5.24
N SER A 94 8.40 -5.28 -5.57
CA SER A 94 8.13 -6.11 -6.75
C SER A 94 8.37 -5.35 -8.06
N ALA A 95 7.92 -4.09 -8.13
CA ALA A 95 8.17 -3.22 -9.27
C ALA A 95 9.67 -2.96 -9.48
N LEU A 96 10.41 -2.66 -8.40
CA LEU A 96 11.85 -2.45 -8.45
C LEU A 96 12.61 -3.72 -8.82
N ALA A 97 12.20 -4.88 -8.30
CA ALA A 97 12.76 -6.18 -8.69
C ALA A 97 12.58 -6.43 -10.19
N THR A 98 11.38 -6.19 -10.72
CA THR A 98 11.06 -6.35 -12.15
C THR A 98 11.88 -5.40 -13.02
N ALA A 99 11.97 -4.11 -12.66
CA ALA A 99 12.80 -3.14 -13.37
C ALA A 99 14.28 -3.53 -13.34
N SER A 100 14.80 -3.97 -12.18
CA SER A 100 16.18 -4.41 -12.05
C SER A 100 16.48 -5.66 -12.88
N ALA A 101 15.52 -6.58 -13.00
CA ALA A 101 15.64 -7.77 -13.84
C ALA A 101 15.67 -7.42 -15.32
N ALA A 102 14.83 -6.48 -15.77
CA ALA A 102 14.84 -5.99 -17.15
C ALA A 102 16.17 -5.33 -17.52
N ILE A 103 16.73 -4.49 -16.63
CA ILE A 103 18.03 -3.86 -16.84
C ILE A 103 19.15 -4.91 -16.94
N LYS A 104 19.18 -5.87 -16.00
CA LYS A 104 20.18 -6.96 -16.03
C LYS A 104 20.08 -7.79 -17.30
N HIS A 105 18.86 -8.09 -17.75
CA HIS A 105 18.63 -8.81 -19.00
C HIS A 105 19.17 -8.01 -20.20
N HIS A 106 18.93 -6.69 -20.25
CA HIS A 106 19.44 -5.85 -21.33
C HIS A 106 20.98 -5.77 -21.33
N ILE A 107 21.60 -5.62 -20.16
CA ILE A 107 23.06 -5.65 -20.01
C ILE A 107 23.62 -6.98 -20.53
N ALA A 108 23.00 -8.11 -20.17
CA ALA A 108 23.43 -9.42 -20.63
C ALA A 108 23.31 -9.57 -22.16
N LEU A 109 22.25 -9.02 -22.77
CA LEU A 109 22.09 -9.00 -24.22
C LEU A 109 23.19 -8.18 -24.91
N LEU A 110 23.51 -6.99 -24.39
CA LEU A 110 24.59 -6.15 -24.92
C LEU A 110 25.94 -6.86 -24.83
N GLN A 111 26.24 -7.46 -23.67
CA GLN A 111 27.48 -8.21 -23.45
C GLN A 111 27.60 -9.35 -24.48
N LYS A 112 26.54 -10.15 -24.62
CA LYS A 112 26.49 -11.28 -25.55
C LYS A 112 26.60 -10.85 -27.01
N TYR A 113 25.95 -9.74 -27.38
CA TYR A 113 26.08 -9.16 -28.71
C TYR A 113 27.52 -8.75 -28.99
N ASN A 114 28.16 -8.01 -28.08
CA ASN A 114 29.55 -7.58 -28.24
C ASN A 114 30.50 -8.78 -28.36
N GLU A 115 30.33 -9.80 -27.52
CA GLU A 115 31.15 -11.02 -27.60
C GLU A 115 31.04 -11.70 -28.98
N ILE A 116 29.82 -11.86 -29.50
CA ILE A 116 29.60 -12.48 -30.81
C ILE A 116 30.14 -11.59 -31.94
N LYS A 117 29.97 -10.27 -31.82
CA LYS A 117 30.50 -9.30 -32.77
C LYS A 117 32.02 -9.36 -32.85
N ASP A 118 32.71 -9.37 -31.71
CA ASP A 118 34.16 -9.40 -31.64
C ASP A 118 34.73 -10.72 -32.21
N ILE A 119 34.08 -11.85 -31.90
CA ILE A 119 34.44 -13.15 -32.49
C ILE A 119 34.22 -13.13 -34.01
N GLY A 120 33.09 -12.59 -34.48
CA GLY A 120 32.75 -12.49 -35.89
C GLY A 120 33.72 -11.60 -36.66
N GLN A 121 34.08 -10.44 -36.12
CA GLN A 121 35.08 -9.55 -36.71
C GLN A 121 36.48 -10.18 -36.72
N GLY A 122 36.87 -10.90 -35.67
CA GLY A 122 38.11 -11.66 -35.64
C GLY A 122 38.16 -12.74 -36.74
N LEU A 123 37.07 -13.48 -36.92
CA LEU A 123 36.97 -14.49 -37.98
C LEU A 123 36.99 -13.87 -39.38
N MET A 124 36.30 -12.76 -39.58
CA MET A 124 36.37 -11.99 -40.84
C MET A 124 37.78 -11.51 -41.13
N GLY A 125 38.53 -11.11 -40.11
CA GLY A 125 39.95 -10.79 -40.21
C GLY A 125 40.77 -11.96 -40.77
N PHE A 126 40.59 -13.16 -40.21
CA PHE A 126 41.30 -14.34 -40.71
C PHE A 126 40.91 -14.71 -42.15
N ILE A 127 39.64 -14.59 -42.52
CA ILE A 127 39.18 -14.87 -43.89
C ILE A 127 39.78 -13.84 -44.87
N ALA A 128 39.84 -12.57 -44.48
CA ALA A 128 40.44 -11.52 -45.28
C ALA A 128 41.95 -11.74 -45.48
N ASP A 129 42.66 -12.14 -44.41
CA ASP A 129 44.07 -12.47 -44.45
C ASP A 129 44.36 -13.69 -45.35
N GLU A 130 43.53 -14.74 -45.29
CA GLU A 130 43.65 -15.94 -46.14
C GLU A 130 43.45 -15.60 -47.63
N ARG A 131 42.50 -14.71 -47.92
CA ARG A 131 42.19 -14.26 -49.29
C ARG A 131 43.12 -13.14 -49.78
N GLY A 132 43.89 -12.50 -48.90
CA GLY A 132 44.75 -11.36 -49.21
C GLY A 132 43.98 -10.09 -49.62
N VAL A 133 42.72 -9.96 -49.18
CA VAL A 133 41.86 -8.80 -49.46
C VAL A 133 41.61 -7.99 -48.19
N ARG A 134 41.03 -6.79 -48.30
CA ARG A 134 40.75 -5.97 -47.12
C ARG A 134 39.54 -6.54 -46.39
N ILE A 135 39.56 -6.45 -45.05
CA ILE A 135 38.42 -6.84 -44.20
C ILE A 135 37.12 -6.17 -44.64
N ALA A 136 37.18 -4.91 -45.07
CA ALA A 136 35.99 -4.18 -45.54
C ALA A 136 35.32 -4.84 -46.75
N ASP A 137 36.11 -5.38 -47.69
CA ASP A 137 35.59 -6.03 -48.90
C ASP A 137 34.90 -7.36 -48.54
N VAL A 138 35.45 -8.09 -47.56
CA VAL A 138 34.85 -9.32 -47.05
C VAL A 138 33.58 -9.02 -46.25
N MET A 139 33.60 -7.99 -45.40
CA MET A 139 32.41 -7.58 -44.66
C MET A 139 31.25 -7.19 -45.59
N GLU A 140 31.53 -6.50 -46.69
CA GLU A 140 30.54 -6.17 -47.73
C GLU A 140 29.98 -7.42 -48.43
N GLU A 141 30.83 -8.39 -48.80
CA GLU A 141 30.43 -9.68 -49.39
C GLU A 141 29.47 -10.46 -48.49
N PHE A 142 29.71 -10.40 -47.17
CA PHE A 142 28.88 -11.06 -46.16
C PHE A 142 27.72 -10.20 -45.65
N GLY A 143 27.52 -9.00 -46.21
CA GLY A 143 26.40 -8.11 -45.88
C GLY A 143 26.46 -7.50 -44.47
N VAL A 144 27.65 -7.40 -43.89
CA VAL A 144 27.87 -6.76 -42.58
C VAL A 144 28.30 -5.31 -42.83
N ASP A 145 27.40 -4.35 -42.56
CA ASP A 145 27.78 -2.94 -42.61
C ASP A 145 28.52 -2.56 -41.32
N GLY A 146 29.52 -1.68 -41.42
CA GLY A 146 30.32 -1.21 -40.27
C GLY A 146 29.55 -0.30 -39.31
N LYS A 147 28.24 -0.10 -39.54
CA LYS A 147 27.34 0.78 -38.79
C LYS A 147 26.42 0.07 -37.80
N ASP A 148 26.40 -1.25 -37.80
CA ASP A 148 25.72 -2.04 -36.76
C ASP A 148 26.67 -2.35 -35.60
#